data_AF-A0A7V7VKW1-F1
#
_entry.id   AF-A0A7V7VKW1-F1
#
_cell.length_a   1.000
_cell.length_b   1.000
_cell.length_c   1.000
_cell.angle_alpha   90.00
_cell.angle_beta   90.00
_cell.angle_gamma   90.00
#
_symmetry.space_group_name_H-M   'P 1'
#
loop_
_entity.id
_entity.type
_entity.pdbx_description
1 polymer ?
#
loop_
_entity_poly.entity_id
_entity_poly.type
_entity_poly.pdbx_seq_one_letter_code
_entity_poly.pdbx_strand_id
1 'polypeptide(L)' 'MRTTLNLADDVLETARLLATRQQRPLGDVISSLIRSAVEPPLAPPTERNGIPLFPVARGARAVTPETVAKLLDETP' A
#
# COMPACT_ATOMS: atom_id res chain seq x y z
N MET A 1 -18.35 -12.10 -3.25
CA MET A 1 -18.50 -13.46 -3.83
C MET A 1 -18.18 -14.48 -2.75
N ARG A 2 -18.86 -15.64 -2.72
CA ARG A 2 -18.53 -16.75 -1.80
C ARG A 2 -17.85 -17.85 -2.59
N THR A 3 -16.64 -18.22 -2.17
CA THR A 3 -15.78 -19.20 -2.84
C THR A 3 -15.21 -20.13 -1.77
N THR A 4 -15.03 -21.40 -2.12
CA THR A 4 -14.33 -22.37 -1.28
C THR A 4 -12.88 -22.45 -1.73
N LEU A 5 -11.95 -22.26 -0.79
CA LEU A 5 -10.50 -22.32 -1.04
C LEU A 5 -9.90 -23.43 -0.18
N ASN A 6 -8.93 -24.15 -0.72
CA ASN A 6 -8.09 -25.04 0.08
C ASN A 6 -6.90 -24.24 0.63
N LEU A 7 -6.71 -24.23 1.94
CA LEU A 7 -5.62 -23.51 2.62
C LEU A 7 -4.80 -24.51 3.41
N ALA A 8 -3.48 -24.34 3.42
CA ALA A 8 -2.62 -25.09 4.34
C ALA A 8 -2.95 -24.72 5.80
N ASP A 9 -2.79 -25.68 6.71
CA ASP A 9 -3.22 -25.55 8.11
C ASP A 9 -2.53 -24.38 8.82
N ASP A 10 -1.22 -24.20 8.58
CA ASP A 10 -0.40 -23.11 9.11
C ASP A 10 -0.87 -21.73 8.61
N VAL A 11 -1.26 -21.65 7.34
CA VAL A 11 -1.81 -20.44 6.73
C VAL A 11 -3.17 -20.10 7.35
N LEU A 12 -4.03 -21.09 7.57
CA LEU A 12 -5.34 -20.89 8.20
C LEU A 12 -5.20 -20.40 9.65
N GLU A 13 -4.32 -21.00 10.44
CA GLU A 13 -4.05 -20.54 11.81
C GLU A 13 -3.54 -19.10 11.83
N THR A 14 -2.57 -18.78 10.97
CA THR A 14 -1.99 -17.43 10.87
C THR A 14 -3.06 -16.40 10.49
N ALA A 15 -3.93 -16.74 9.53
CA ALA A 15 -5.02 -15.86 9.12
C ALA A 15 -6.06 -15.66 10.23
N ARG A 16 -6.35 -16.69 11.04
CA ARG A 16 -7.25 -16.57 12.21
C ARG A 16 -6.68 -15.64 13.26
N LEU A 17 -5.40 -15.81 13.60
CA LEU A 17 -4.70 -14.93 14.54
C LEU A 17 -4.76 -13.46 14.07
N LEU A 18 -4.49 -13.25 12.78
CA LEU A 18 -4.52 -11.92 12.17
C LEU A 18 -5.93 -11.31 12.19
N ALA A 19 -6.95 -12.10 11.89
CA ALA A 19 -8.35 -11.70 11.94
C ALA A 19 -8.80 -11.29 13.35
N THR A 20 -8.43 -12.07 14.38
CA THR A 20 -8.67 -11.73 15.78
C THR A 20 -7.97 -10.42 16.16
N ARG A 21 -6.69 -10.26 15.80
CA ARG A 21 -5.91 -9.04 16.09
C ARG A 21 -6.49 -7.78 15.44
N GLN A 22 -6.98 -7.90 14.21
CA GLN A 22 -7.57 -6.77 13.47
C GLN A 22 -9.06 -6.56 13.75
N GLN A 23 -9.71 -7.44 14.54
CA GLN A 23 -11.15 -7.45 14.77
C GLN A 23 -11.96 -7.46 13.47
N ARG A 24 -11.49 -8.24 12.47
CA ARG A 24 -12.11 -8.34 11.14
C ARG A 24 -12.54 -9.78 10.85
N PRO A 25 -13.60 -10.00 10.06
CA PRO A 25 -13.98 -11.34 9.61
C PRO A 25 -12.83 -12.04 8.84
N LEU A 26 -12.65 -13.34 9.05
CA LEU A 26 -11.58 -14.13 8.39
C LEU A 26 -11.62 -14.00 6.86
N GLY A 27 -12.82 -14.05 6.28
CA GLY A 27 -13.00 -13.89 4.83
C GLY A 27 -12.53 -12.54 4.30
N ASP A 28 -12.74 -11.45 5.06
CA ASP A 28 -12.31 -10.11 4.67
C ASP A 28 -10.78 -9.96 4.76
N VAL A 29 -10.16 -10.57 5.77
CA VAL A 29 -8.71 -10.59 5.93
C VAL A 29 -8.07 -11.37 4.78
N ILE A 30 -8.52 -12.59 4.50
CA ILE A 30 -8.04 -13.40 3.38
C ILE A 30 -8.25 -12.66 2.04
N SER A 31 -9.42 -12.07 1.83
CA SER A 31 -9.71 -11.29 0.62
C SER A 31 -8.74 -10.10 0.45
N SER A 32 -8.43 -9.38 1.53
CA SER A 32 -7.44 -8.29 1.48
C SER A 32 -6.02 -8.79 1.21
N LEU A 33 -5.62 -9.91 1.82
CA LEU A 33 -4.29 -10.49 1.58
C LEU A 33 -4.14 -10.94 0.12
N ILE A 34 -5.15 -11.62 -0.43
CA ILE A 34 -5.15 -12.04 -1.84
C ILE A 34 -5.08 -10.83 -2.76
N ARG A 35 -5.83 -9.75 -2.47
CA ARG A 35 -5.78 -8.52 -3.26
C ARG A 35 -4.37 -7.93 -3.31
N SER A 36 -3.70 -7.83 -2.16
CA SER A 36 -2.32 -7.34 -2.10
C SER A 36 -1.33 -8.29 -2.77
N ALA A 37 -1.59 -9.60 -2.75
CA ALA A 37 -0.71 -10.58 -3.40
C ALA A 37 -0.80 -10.57 -4.93
N VAL A 38 -1.95 -10.17 -5.49
CA VAL A 38 -2.15 -10.07 -6.96
C VAL A 38 -1.91 -8.66 -7.50
N GLU A 39 -1.69 -7.67 -6.63
CA GLU A 39 -1.26 -6.35 -7.07
C GLU A 39 0.09 -6.48 -7.78
N PRO A 40 0.24 -5.89 -8.98
CA PRO A 40 1.50 -5.92 -9.68
C PRO A 40 2.57 -5.26 -8.79
N PRO A 41 3.78 -5.83 -8.71
CA PRO A 41 4.86 -5.22 -7.96
C PRO A 41 5.05 -3.80 -8.46
N LEU A 42 5.17 -2.84 -7.53
CA LEU A 42 5.51 -1.48 -7.91
C LEU A 42 6.78 -1.54 -8.76
N ALA A 43 6.76 -0.80 -9.88
CA ALA A 43 7.97 -0.63 -10.68
C ALA A 43 9.11 -0.22 -9.74
N PRO A 44 10.30 -0.83 -9.88
CA PRO A 44 11.42 -0.49 -9.01
C PRO A 44 11.63 1.02 -9.07
N PRO A 45 11.85 1.67 -7.91
CA PRO A 45 12.07 3.11 -7.88
C PRO A 45 13.22 3.44 -8.82
N THR A 46 13.07 4.52 -9.59
CA THR A 46 14.19 5.01 -10.41
C THR A 46 15.28 5.46 -9.47
N GLU A 47 16.50 4.99 -9.63
CA GLU A 47 17.61 5.41 -8.79
C GLU A 47 18.42 6.54 -9.46
N ARG A 48 18.92 7.46 -8.64
CA ARG A 48 19.94 8.44 -9.06
C ARG A 48 21.06 8.42 -8.04
N ASN A 49 22.26 8.04 -8.48
CA ASN A 49 23.45 7.92 -7.63
C ASN A 49 23.25 6.98 -6.41
N GLY A 50 22.52 5.87 -6.59
CA GLY A 50 22.24 4.90 -5.52
C GLY A 50 21.16 5.34 -4.52
N ILE A 51 20.46 6.44 -4.81
CA ILE A 51 19.33 6.92 -4.01
C ILE A 51 18.03 6.67 -4.78
N PRO A 52 17.04 5.97 -4.20
CA PRO A 52 15.75 5.78 -4.83
C PRO A 52 15.00 7.11 -4.93
N LEU A 53 14.54 7.43 -6.14
CA LEU A 53 13.73 8.60 -6.41
C LEU A 53 12.25 8.28 -6.25
N PHE A 54 11.52 9.24 -5.70
CA PHE A 54 10.06 9.21 -5.76
C PHE A 54 9.58 9.32 -7.21
N PRO A 55 8.52 8.58 -7.59
CA PRO A 55 7.95 8.71 -8.93
C PRO A 55 7.42 10.13 -9.15
N VAL A 56 7.93 10.81 -10.17
CA VAL A 56 7.47 12.15 -10.56
C VAL A 56 6.40 12.00 -11.64
N ALA A 57 5.18 12.47 -11.38
CA ALA A 57 4.09 12.42 -12.35
C ALA A 57 4.45 13.24 -13.61
N ARG A 58 4.01 12.79 -14.79
CA ARG A 58 4.20 13.56 -16.04
C ARG A 58 3.57 14.94 -15.90
N GLY A 59 4.35 15.98 -16.14
CA GLY A 59 3.90 17.38 -16.01
C GLY A 59 3.90 17.92 -14.57
N ALA A 60 4.44 17.18 -13.59
CA ALA A 60 4.67 17.72 -12.26
C ALA A 60 5.59 18.96 -12.34
N ARG A 61 5.19 20.02 -11.63
CA ARG A 61 5.98 21.25 -11.52
C ARG A 61 6.95 21.13 -10.35
N ALA A 62 8.13 21.74 -10.51
CA ALA A 62 9.07 21.86 -9.39
C ALA A 62 8.41 22.66 -8.26
N VAL A 63 8.54 22.17 -7.03
CA VAL A 63 8.13 22.92 -5.84
C VAL A 63 9.12 24.05 -5.63
N THR A 64 8.62 25.29 -5.62
CA THR A 64 9.43 26.50 -5.43
C THR A 64 9.28 27.06 -4.02
N PRO A 65 10.21 27.89 -3.52
CA PRO A 65 10.08 28.54 -2.22
C PRO A 65 8.78 29.34 -2.06
N GLU A 66 8.31 29.99 -3.13
CA GLU A 66 7.06 30.75 -3.13
C GLU A 66 5.84 29.84 -2.98
N THR A 67 5.90 28.65 -3.58
CA THR A 67 4.86 27.62 -3.41
C THR A 67 4.78 27.16 -1.95
N VAL A 68 5.93 26.98 -1.30
CA VAL A 68 6.01 26.59 0.11
C VAL A 68 5.47 27.70 1.03
N ALA A 69 5.88 28.95 0.80
CA ALA A 69 5.41 30.09 1.57
C ALA A 69 3.88 30.21 1.52
N LYS A 70 3.29 30.09 0.33
CA LYS A 70 1.85 30.14 0.14
C LYS A 70 1.09 29.04 0.89
N LEU A 71 1.61 27.81 0.90
CA LEU A 71 0.98 26.69 1.62
C LEU A 71 1.01 26.86 3.15
N LEU A 72 2.10 27.46 3.68
CA LEU A 72 2.21 27.77 5.11
C LEU A 72 1.18 28.83 5.53
N ASP A 73 0.98 29.86 4.70
CA ASP A 73 -0.02 30.91 4.95
C ASP A 73 -1.47 30.39 4.85
N GLU A 74 -1.72 29.35 4.04
CA GLU A 74 -3.05 28.75 3.83
C GLU A 74 -3.46 27.76 4.94
N THR A 75 -2.55 27.41 5.86
CA THR A 75 -2.84 26.53 6.99
C THR A 75 -3.12 27.39 8.25
N PRO A 76 -4.30 27.28 8.90
CA PRO A 76 -4.61 28.02 10.12
C PRO A 76 -3.79 27.57 11.33
#